data_AF-A0A9D4YCN6-F1
#
_entry.id   AF-A0A9D4YCN6-F1
#
_cell.length_a   1.000
_cell.length_b   1.000
_cell.length_c   1.000
_cell.angle_alpha   90.00
_cell.angle_beta   90.00
_cell.angle_gamma   90.00
#
_symmetry.space_group_name_H-M   'P 1'
#
loop_
_entity.id
_entity.type
_entity.pdbx_description
1 polymer ?
#
loop_
_entity_poly.entity_id
_entity_poly.type
_entity_poly.pdbx_seq_one_letter_code
_entity_poly.pdbx_strand_id
1 'polypeptide(L)'
;MENLGSSSSPLKDVFYALKVNGILKCKVDDAVFKDIASRLKATVHDASTLLDVYYSVGSLALIKDQASNVDVLLTDANGVFHSIKALNQSDGRWRYSSDNPDSSTYAAGLALEALGGVISFASSEIDQNKVSIVKNGIVKLFDSIEKYDDGAFYFDEKSVRGSEHQGSLSTTSSVVRGVAAFAAVTSGKINLPGDVIQGLAKFFLGIGIPGDAKDFFNQLKVKVNTVLGSDAPPLTVKLVRAFSTGAKNSAIIESKELQYDQESGLHFLDTLLENVDVGTYVFVLEIVLHDSESDKVYATGGQIHVPIYVTGVIKVGSAEIAVLVPTLRLTYGRIIVRNL
;
A
#
# COMPACT_ATOMS: atom_id res chain seq x y z
N MET A 1 -3.93 -17.10 13.31
CA MET A 1 -5.18 -17.85 13.59
C MET A 1 -5.91 -17.29 14.81
N GLU A 2 -5.21 -16.90 15.88
CA GLU A 2 -5.80 -16.30 17.10
C GLU A 2 -6.74 -15.11 16.84
N ASN A 3 -6.45 -14.25 15.86
CA ASN A 3 -7.30 -13.09 15.54
C ASN A 3 -8.58 -13.43 14.73
N LEU A 4 -8.65 -14.58 14.05
CA LEU A 4 -9.84 -14.96 13.27
C LEU A 4 -10.92 -15.58 14.16
N GLY A 5 -10.53 -16.33 15.19
CA GLY A 5 -11.47 -16.95 16.12
C GLY A 5 -11.88 -16.07 17.31
N SER A 6 -11.33 -14.86 17.43
CA SER A 6 -11.63 -13.97 18.55
C SER A 6 -12.71 -12.95 18.19
N SER A 7 -13.80 -12.96 18.96
CA SER A 7 -14.92 -12.04 18.81
C SER A 7 -14.56 -10.58 19.15
N SER A 8 -13.42 -10.32 19.79
CA SER A 8 -12.97 -8.98 20.17
C SER A 8 -11.89 -8.38 19.26
N SER A 9 -11.44 -9.10 18.22
CA SER A 9 -10.35 -8.61 17.37
C SER A 9 -10.75 -7.35 16.59
N PRO A 10 -9.89 -6.33 16.49
CA PRO A 10 -10.17 -5.12 15.69
C PRO A 10 -10.53 -5.46 14.24
N LEU A 11 -11.47 -4.73 13.64
CA LEU A 11 -11.97 -5.01 12.27
C LEU A 11 -10.85 -4.97 11.23
N LYS A 12 -9.92 -4.01 11.38
CA LYS A 12 -8.71 -3.89 10.57
C LYS A 12 -7.87 -5.17 10.60
N ASP A 13 -7.69 -5.75 11.79
CA ASP A 13 -6.88 -6.96 11.98
C ASP A 13 -7.56 -8.18 11.38
N VAL A 14 -8.89 -8.30 11.54
CA VAL A 14 -9.69 -9.35 10.90
C VAL A 14 -9.56 -9.25 9.38
N PHE A 15 -9.70 -8.05 8.80
CA PHE A 15 -9.57 -7.82 7.37
C PHE A 15 -8.20 -8.25 6.82
N TYR A 16 -7.11 -7.80 7.44
CA TYR A 16 -5.77 -8.19 7.00
C TYR A 16 -5.48 -9.67 7.25
N ALA A 17 -5.97 -10.24 8.35
CA ALA A 17 -5.84 -11.67 8.62
C ALA A 17 -6.55 -12.51 7.54
N LEU A 18 -7.78 -12.15 7.16
CA LEU A 18 -8.51 -12.81 6.07
C LEU A 18 -7.82 -12.66 4.72
N LYS A 19 -7.20 -11.51 4.45
CA LYS A 19 -6.45 -11.27 3.21
C LYS A 19 -5.20 -12.15 3.14
N VAL A 20 -4.42 -12.20 4.21
CA VAL A 20 -3.26 -13.10 4.32
C VAL A 20 -3.71 -14.56 4.24
N ASN A 21 -4.82 -14.92 4.88
CA ASN A 21 -5.39 -16.27 4.82
C ASN A 21 -5.74 -16.67 3.39
N GLY A 22 -6.38 -15.79 2.62
CA GLY A 22 -6.74 -16.04 1.21
C GLY A 22 -5.51 -16.25 0.32
N ILE A 23 -4.44 -15.49 0.56
CA ILE A 23 -3.16 -15.63 -0.18
C ILE A 23 -2.46 -16.94 0.16
N LEU A 24 -2.32 -17.24 1.47
CA LEU A 24 -1.61 -18.43 1.95
C LEU A 24 -2.47 -19.70 1.84
N LYS A 25 -3.78 -19.56 1.56
CA LYS A 25 -4.77 -20.64 1.49
C LYS A 25 -4.78 -21.51 2.74
N CYS A 26 -4.66 -20.89 3.91
CA CYS A 26 -4.68 -21.62 5.17
C CYS A 26 -6.09 -22.21 5.40
N LYS A 27 -6.14 -23.46 5.88
CA LYS A 27 -7.41 -24.13 6.19
C LYS A 27 -8.05 -23.49 7.42
N VAL A 28 -9.27 -22.98 7.26
CA VAL A 28 -10.09 -22.43 8.32
C VAL A 28 -11.45 -23.14 8.25
N ASP A 29 -12.02 -23.45 9.41
CA ASP A 29 -13.32 -24.10 9.52
C ASP A 29 -14.45 -23.16 9.06
N ASP A 30 -15.39 -23.66 8.27
CA ASP A 30 -16.55 -22.91 7.79
C ASP A 30 -17.39 -22.31 8.94
N ALA A 31 -17.43 -22.96 10.10
CA ALA A 31 -18.11 -22.43 11.29
C ALA A 31 -17.47 -21.13 11.77
N VAL A 32 -16.13 -21.01 11.68
CA VAL A 32 -15.41 -19.78 12.02
C VAL A 32 -15.75 -18.68 11.03
N PHE A 33 -15.79 -18.99 9.73
CA PHE A 33 -16.19 -17.99 8.73
C PHE A 33 -17.64 -17.52 8.91
N LYS A 34 -18.56 -18.42 9.30
CA LYS A 34 -19.96 -18.05 9.60
C LYS A 34 -20.07 -17.12 10.79
N ASP A 35 -19.35 -17.39 11.88
CA ASP A 35 -19.33 -16.54 13.07
C ASP A 35 -18.78 -15.14 12.75
N ILE A 36 -17.64 -15.08 12.04
CA ILE A 36 -17.05 -13.82 11.59
C ILE A 36 -18.04 -13.08 10.68
N ALA A 37 -18.61 -13.74 9.67
CA ALA A 37 -19.57 -13.10 8.75
C ALA A 37 -20.78 -12.54 9.50
N SER A 38 -21.34 -13.25 10.47
CA SER A 38 -22.44 -12.76 11.30
C SER A 38 -22.07 -11.49 12.06
N ARG A 39 -20.90 -11.48 12.71
CA ARG A 39 -20.36 -10.31 13.42
C ARG A 39 -20.15 -9.11 12.48
N LEU A 40 -19.57 -9.34 11.30
CA LEU A 40 -19.32 -8.29 10.33
C LEU A 40 -20.62 -7.70 9.78
N LYS A 41 -21.63 -8.53 9.50
CA LYS A 41 -22.96 -8.04 9.07
C LYS A 41 -23.61 -7.15 10.12
N ALA A 42 -23.56 -7.53 11.40
CA ALA A 42 -24.05 -6.69 12.49
C ALA A 42 -23.26 -5.37 12.58
N THR A 43 -21.93 -5.44 12.45
CA THR A 43 -21.07 -4.25 12.47
C THR A 43 -21.38 -3.29 11.32
N VAL A 44 -21.59 -3.79 10.10
CA VAL A 44 -21.92 -2.95 8.92
C VAL A 44 -23.23 -2.17 9.15
N HIS A 45 -24.21 -2.77 9.81
CA HIS A 45 -25.47 -2.12 10.14
C HIS A 45 -25.28 -0.97 11.15
N ASP A 46 -24.41 -1.16 12.14
CA ASP A 46 -24.22 -0.21 13.26
C ASP A 46 -23.04 0.77 13.06
N ALA A 47 -22.28 0.64 11.97
CA ALA A 47 -21.04 1.38 11.78
C ALA A 47 -21.25 2.89 11.65
N SER A 48 -20.50 3.65 12.45
CA SER A 48 -20.48 5.12 12.44
C SER A 48 -19.32 5.71 11.62
N THR A 49 -18.36 4.87 11.21
CA THR A 49 -17.18 5.29 10.46
C THR A 49 -17.03 4.55 9.13
N LEU A 50 -16.47 5.23 8.15
CA LEU A 50 -16.14 4.68 6.84
C LEU A 50 -15.18 3.49 6.94
N LEU A 51 -14.21 3.53 7.86
CA LEU A 51 -13.22 2.47 8.01
C LEU A 51 -13.86 1.18 8.54
N ASP A 52 -14.79 1.28 9.48
CA ASP A 52 -15.49 0.11 10.01
C ASP A 52 -16.32 -0.57 8.92
N VAL A 53 -17.03 0.22 8.10
CA VAL A 53 -17.75 -0.29 6.94
C VAL A 53 -16.79 -0.90 5.93
N TYR A 54 -15.71 -0.20 5.57
CA TYR A 54 -14.71 -0.64 4.60
C TYR A 54 -14.10 -1.99 4.98
N TYR A 55 -13.57 -2.10 6.21
CA TYR A 55 -12.96 -3.34 6.67
C TYR A 55 -13.98 -4.47 6.79
N SER A 56 -15.21 -4.17 7.20
CA SER A 56 -16.24 -5.20 7.36
C SER A 56 -16.75 -5.73 6.03
N VAL A 57 -17.09 -4.85 5.10
CA VAL A 57 -17.54 -5.22 3.74
C VAL A 57 -16.42 -5.90 2.96
N GLY A 58 -15.19 -5.39 3.05
CA GLY A 58 -14.02 -6.02 2.43
C GLY A 58 -13.74 -7.41 3.01
N SER A 59 -13.95 -7.60 4.31
CA SER A 59 -13.82 -8.92 4.95
C SER A 59 -14.90 -9.89 4.47
N LEU A 60 -16.15 -9.44 4.29
CA LEU A 60 -17.22 -10.26 3.72
C LEU A 60 -16.90 -10.71 2.29
N ALA A 61 -16.27 -9.85 1.47
CA ALA A 61 -15.79 -10.24 0.14
C ALA A 61 -14.74 -11.36 0.21
N LEU A 62 -13.75 -11.20 1.08
CA LEU A 62 -12.70 -12.21 1.27
C LEU A 62 -13.27 -13.55 1.78
N ILE A 63 -14.30 -13.51 2.63
CA ILE A 63 -14.98 -14.72 3.11
C ILE A 63 -15.75 -15.40 1.97
N LYS A 64 -16.47 -14.64 1.14
CA LYS A 64 -17.21 -15.18 -0.01
C LYS A 64 -16.32 -15.96 -0.97
N ASP A 65 -15.10 -15.48 -1.18
CA ASP A 65 -14.12 -16.12 -2.07
C ASP A 65 -13.48 -17.37 -1.46
N GLN A 66 -13.35 -17.41 -0.12
CA GLN A 66 -12.71 -18.50 0.61
C GLN A 66 -13.69 -19.60 1.06
N ALA A 67 -14.95 -19.25 1.30
CA ALA A 67 -15.99 -20.13 1.82
C ALA A 67 -17.36 -19.76 1.20
N SER A 68 -17.61 -20.25 -0.01
CA SER A 68 -18.76 -19.88 -0.85
C SER A 68 -20.14 -20.26 -0.29
N ASN A 69 -20.17 -21.14 0.71
CA ASN A 69 -21.34 -21.60 1.44
C ASN A 69 -21.72 -20.72 2.65
N VAL A 70 -20.93 -19.69 2.94
CA VAL A 70 -21.20 -18.72 4.02
C VAL A 70 -22.10 -17.61 3.50
N ASP A 71 -23.21 -17.36 4.20
CA ASP A 71 -24.11 -16.25 3.86
C ASP A 71 -23.49 -14.90 4.24
N VAL A 72 -23.19 -14.11 3.21
CA VAL A 72 -22.62 -12.75 3.32
C VAL A 72 -23.61 -11.65 2.90
N LEU A 73 -24.89 -11.98 2.66
CA LEU A 73 -25.87 -10.99 2.20
C LEU A 73 -26.21 -9.96 3.29
N LEU A 74 -26.37 -8.71 2.87
CA LEU A 74 -26.76 -7.57 3.69
C LEU A 74 -28.26 -7.29 3.50
N THR A 75 -29.02 -7.41 4.59
CA THR A 75 -30.48 -7.20 4.59
C THR A 75 -30.87 -5.73 4.44
N ASP A 76 -30.09 -4.80 5.02
CA ASP A 76 -30.29 -3.34 4.88
C ASP A 76 -29.21 -2.69 4.02
N ALA A 77 -28.96 -3.25 2.84
CA ALA A 77 -27.94 -2.70 1.94
C ALA A 77 -28.27 -1.28 1.46
N ASN A 78 -29.56 -0.93 1.32
CA ASN A 78 -29.98 0.42 0.93
C ASN A 78 -29.72 1.47 2.02
N GLY A 79 -29.93 1.14 3.30
CA GLY A 79 -29.58 2.00 4.43
C GLY A 79 -28.07 2.20 4.54
N VAL A 80 -27.29 1.11 4.49
CA VAL A 80 -25.82 1.17 4.53
C VAL A 80 -25.27 1.99 3.36
N PHE A 81 -25.76 1.77 2.14
CA PHE A 81 -25.36 2.56 0.97
C PHE A 81 -25.63 4.05 1.18
N HIS A 82 -26.79 4.40 1.73
CA HIS A 82 -27.15 5.77 2.03
C HIS A 82 -26.22 6.42 3.05
N SER A 83 -25.89 5.71 4.13
CA SER A 83 -24.96 6.17 5.17
C SER A 83 -23.57 6.46 4.62
N ILE A 84 -23.00 5.56 3.80
CA ILE A 84 -21.69 5.80 3.16
C ILE A 84 -21.78 6.99 2.20
N LYS A 85 -22.87 7.06 1.40
CA LYS A 85 -23.06 8.15 0.44
C LYS A 85 -23.16 9.52 1.12
N ALA A 86 -23.70 9.60 2.33
CA ALA A 86 -23.82 10.83 3.09
C ALA A 86 -22.46 11.45 3.46
N LEU A 87 -21.37 10.66 3.47
CA LEU A 87 -20.01 11.13 3.74
C LEU A 87 -19.35 11.84 2.55
N ASN A 88 -19.93 11.70 1.35
CA ASN A 88 -19.43 12.34 0.13
C ASN A 88 -19.59 13.86 0.17
N GLN A 89 -18.54 14.57 -0.24
CA GLN A 89 -18.50 16.02 -0.39
C GLN A 89 -18.72 16.45 -1.85
N SER A 90 -19.02 17.74 -2.04
CA SER A 90 -19.35 18.32 -3.35
C SER A 90 -18.20 18.30 -4.36
N ASP A 91 -16.95 18.23 -3.87
CA ASP A 91 -15.71 18.16 -4.63
C ASP A 91 -15.29 16.71 -4.96
N GLY A 92 -16.11 15.72 -4.59
CA GLY A 92 -15.75 14.32 -4.80
C GLY A 92 -14.71 13.79 -3.80
N ARG A 93 -14.46 14.47 -2.67
CA ARG A 93 -13.76 13.83 -1.54
C ARG A 93 -14.76 13.26 -0.54
N TRP A 94 -14.28 12.35 0.31
CA TRP A 94 -15.12 11.66 1.29
C TRP A 94 -14.58 11.87 2.70
N ARG A 95 -15.49 12.01 3.66
CA ARG A 95 -15.17 12.04 5.09
C ARG A 95 -15.02 10.62 5.62
N TYR A 96 -14.28 10.48 6.72
CA TYR A 96 -14.17 9.22 7.44
C TYR A 96 -15.35 8.97 8.40
N SER A 97 -16.05 10.01 8.84
CA SER A 97 -17.26 9.92 9.66
C SER A 97 -18.11 11.18 9.49
N SER A 98 -19.35 11.18 9.97
CA SER A 98 -20.20 12.38 10.01
C SER A 98 -19.61 13.48 10.89
N ASP A 99 -18.94 13.07 11.97
CA ASP A 99 -18.49 13.95 13.05
C ASP A 99 -17.12 14.56 12.76
N ASN A 100 -16.38 13.98 11.82
CA ASN A 100 -15.11 14.51 11.34
C ASN A 100 -15.35 15.35 10.07
N PRO A 101 -15.12 16.67 10.09
CA PRO A 101 -15.30 17.50 8.91
C PRO A 101 -14.26 17.20 7.81
N ASP A 102 -13.13 16.57 8.15
CA ASP A 102 -12.03 16.34 7.24
C ASP A 102 -12.41 15.32 6.17
N SER A 103 -12.26 15.74 4.91
CA SER A 103 -12.42 14.89 3.75
C SER A 103 -11.08 14.61 3.07
N SER A 104 -10.98 13.44 2.47
CA SER A 104 -9.74 12.94 1.87
C SER A 104 -10.02 12.32 0.51
N THR A 105 -9.05 12.45 -0.39
CA THR A 105 -9.07 11.78 -1.69
C THR A 105 -8.85 10.28 -1.51
N TYR A 106 -7.95 9.89 -0.60
CA TYR A 106 -7.73 8.48 -0.25
C TYR A 106 -9.01 7.83 0.30
N ALA A 107 -9.76 8.53 1.16
CA ALA A 107 -11.04 8.07 1.70
C ALA A 107 -12.09 7.85 0.61
N ALA A 108 -12.07 8.64 -0.48
CA ALA A 108 -12.99 8.45 -1.60
C ALA A 108 -12.82 7.06 -2.23
N GLY A 109 -11.57 6.60 -2.40
CA GLY A 109 -11.27 5.25 -2.87
C GLY A 109 -11.85 4.17 -1.97
N LEU A 110 -11.64 4.28 -0.65
CA LEU A 110 -12.18 3.33 0.33
C LEU A 110 -13.73 3.29 0.29
N ALA A 111 -14.36 4.46 0.19
CA ALA A 111 -15.81 4.56 0.14
C ALA A 111 -16.39 3.95 -1.13
N LEU A 112 -15.76 4.16 -2.29
CA LEU A 112 -16.21 3.58 -3.55
C LEU A 112 -16.05 2.04 -3.54
N GLU A 113 -14.95 1.54 -3.00
CA GLU A 113 -14.74 0.10 -2.81
C GLU A 113 -15.80 -0.51 -1.88
N ALA A 114 -16.06 0.15 -0.75
CA ALA A 114 -17.10 -0.27 0.20
C ALA A 114 -18.50 -0.24 -0.44
N LEU A 115 -18.86 0.81 -1.19
CA LEU A 115 -20.13 0.89 -1.92
C LEU A 115 -20.26 -0.26 -2.95
N GLY A 116 -19.19 -0.60 -3.66
CA GLY A 116 -19.17 -1.73 -4.59
C GLY A 116 -19.43 -3.06 -3.90
N GLY A 117 -18.82 -3.28 -2.73
CA GLY A 117 -19.10 -4.45 -1.90
C GLY A 117 -20.53 -4.48 -1.37
N VAL A 118 -21.06 -3.35 -0.89
CA VAL A 118 -22.47 -3.26 -0.43
C VAL A 118 -23.46 -3.61 -1.53
N ILE A 119 -23.24 -3.11 -2.76
CA ILE A 119 -24.07 -3.48 -3.92
C ILE A 119 -23.97 -4.99 -4.18
N SER A 120 -22.76 -5.56 -4.12
CA SER A 120 -22.51 -6.98 -4.39
C SER A 120 -23.15 -7.93 -3.38
N PHE A 121 -23.39 -7.46 -2.16
CA PHE A 121 -23.98 -8.24 -1.07
C PHE A 121 -25.44 -7.86 -0.80
N ALA A 122 -26.04 -6.96 -1.57
CA ALA A 122 -27.39 -6.52 -1.34
C ALA A 122 -28.39 -7.67 -1.57
N SER A 123 -29.27 -7.94 -0.59
CA SER A 123 -30.37 -8.89 -0.75
C SER A 123 -31.50 -8.37 -1.65
N SER A 124 -31.48 -7.08 -1.97
CA SER A 124 -32.45 -6.38 -2.81
C SER A 124 -31.75 -5.38 -3.71
N GLU A 125 -32.38 -4.97 -4.82
CA GLU A 125 -31.82 -3.96 -5.71
C GLU A 125 -31.53 -2.64 -4.98
N ILE A 126 -30.36 -2.05 -5.28
CA ILE A 126 -29.97 -0.72 -4.80
C ILE A 126 -30.58 0.34 -5.71
N ASP A 127 -31.07 1.42 -5.10
CA ASP A 127 -31.64 2.56 -5.83
C ASP A 127 -30.67 3.13 -6.89
N GLN A 128 -31.02 2.93 -8.16
CA GLN A 128 -30.22 3.35 -9.31
C GLN A 128 -30.02 4.87 -9.39
N ASN A 129 -30.94 5.67 -8.86
CA ASN A 129 -30.75 7.13 -8.79
C ASN A 129 -29.60 7.47 -7.86
N LYS A 130 -29.47 6.78 -6.71
CA LYS A 130 -28.34 6.98 -5.79
C LYS A 130 -27.03 6.52 -6.40
N VAL A 131 -27.03 5.42 -7.15
CA VAL A 131 -25.87 4.95 -7.93
C VAL A 131 -25.42 6.02 -8.95
N SER A 132 -26.36 6.62 -9.67
CA SER A 132 -26.07 7.71 -10.63
C SER A 132 -25.44 8.93 -9.96
N ILE A 133 -25.91 9.31 -8.75
CA ILE A 133 -25.32 10.40 -7.97
C ILE A 133 -23.86 10.07 -7.60
N VAL A 134 -23.55 8.82 -7.21
CA VAL A 134 -22.16 8.40 -6.94
C VAL A 134 -21.31 8.53 -8.21
N LYS A 135 -21.80 8.07 -9.36
CA LYS A 135 -21.07 8.17 -10.64
C LYS A 135 -20.71 9.61 -10.99
N ASN A 136 -21.64 10.55 -10.78
CA ASN A 136 -21.37 11.98 -10.96
C ASN A 136 -20.35 12.52 -9.95
N GLY A 137 -20.39 12.03 -8.70
CA GLY A 137 -19.38 12.34 -7.68
C GLY A 137 -17.98 11.85 -8.05
N ILE A 138 -17.87 10.68 -8.70
CA ILE A 138 -16.60 10.18 -9.24
C ILE A 138 -16.06 11.14 -10.29
N VAL A 139 -16.88 11.60 -11.24
CA VAL A 139 -16.42 12.57 -12.25
C VAL A 139 -15.85 13.83 -11.58
N LYS A 140 -16.52 14.37 -10.56
CA LYS A 140 -16.02 15.54 -9.81
C LYS A 140 -14.72 15.27 -9.06
N LEU A 141 -14.54 14.08 -8.50
CA LEU A 141 -13.29 13.71 -7.85
C LEU A 141 -12.11 13.83 -8.83
N PHE A 142 -12.32 13.41 -10.08
CA PHE A 142 -11.31 13.45 -11.13
C PHE A 142 -10.99 14.87 -11.62
N ASP A 143 -11.81 15.88 -11.32
CA ASP A 143 -11.45 17.29 -11.54
C ASP A 143 -10.24 17.73 -10.68
N SER A 144 -9.96 16.99 -9.60
CA SER A 144 -8.82 17.24 -8.71
C SER A 144 -7.53 16.50 -9.09
N ILE A 145 -7.54 15.72 -10.17
CA ILE A 145 -6.38 14.92 -10.58
C ILE A 145 -5.22 15.82 -10.98
N GLU A 146 -4.03 15.46 -10.54
CA GLU A 146 -2.77 16.14 -10.86
C GLU A 146 -2.09 15.46 -12.05
N LYS A 147 -1.16 16.19 -12.68
CA LYS A 147 -0.50 15.77 -13.90
C LYS A 147 0.99 16.10 -13.84
N TYR A 148 1.83 15.13 -14.18
CA TYR A 148 3.25 15.32 -14.45
C TYR A 148 3.48 15.77 -15.90
N ASP A 149 4.66 16.36 -16.17
CA ASP A 149 5.04 16.86 -17.50
C ASP A 149 5.13 15.76 -18.56
N ASP A 150 5.39 14.50 -18.16
CA ASP A 150 5.41 13.31 -19.03
C ASP A 150 4.00 12.80 -19.43
N GLY A 151 2.97 13.45 -18.90
CA GLY A 151 1.57 13.12 -19.10
C GLY A 151 1.03 12.01 -18.20
N ALA A 152 1.75 11.60 -17.15
CA ALA A 152 1.23 10.75 -16.09
C ALA A 152 0.29 11.52 -15.16
N PHE A 153 -0.84 10.92 -14.80
CA PHE A 153 -1.87 11.53 -13.96
C PHE A 153 -1.94 10.82 -12.61
N TYR A 154 -2.13 11.57 -11.53
CA TYR A 154 -2.14 11.02 -10.18
C TYR A 154 -3.05 11.83 -9.26
N PHE A 155 -3.44 11.22 -8.15
CA PHE A 155 -4.08 11.92 -7.05
C PHE A 155 -3.07 12.17 -5.94
N ASP A 156 -3.02 13.40 -5.46
CA ASP A 156 -2.28 13.76 -4.26
C ASP A 156 -3.24 14.02 -3.09
N GLU A 157 -2.78 13.72 -1.87
CA GLU A 157 -3.55 14.06 -0.67
C GLU A 157 -3.11 15.45 -0.20
N LYS A 158 -3.97 16.46 -0.43
CA LYS A 158 -3.68 17.82 0.01
C LYS A 158 -3.82 17.88 1.53
N SER A 159 -2.69 18.09 2.21
CA SER A 159 -2.58 18.04 3.67
C SER A 159 -3.69 18.85 4.38
N VAL A 160 -4.47 18.17 5.23
CA VAL A 160 -5.15 18.82 6.36
C VAL A 160 -4.28 18.55 7.59
N ARG A 161 -4.04 19.58 8.40
CA ARG A 161 -3.09 19.55 9.54
C ARG A 161 -3.24 18.28 10.39
N GLY A 162 -2.18 17.47 10.44
CA GLY A 162 -1.98 16.49 11.52
C GLY A 162 -2.32 15.03 11.23
N SER A 163 -2.70 14.65 10.00
CA SER A 163 -2.89 13.23 9.64
C SER A 163 -1.63 12.60 9.00
N GLU A 164 -1.47 11.28 9.15
CA GLU A 164 -0.45 10.50 8.45
C GLU A 164 -0.61 10.71 6.94
N HIS A 165 0.43 11.23 6.30
CA HIS A 165 0.40 11.59 4.88
C HIS A 165 0.29 10.33 4.02
N GLN A 166 -0.82 10.18 3.30
CA GLN A 166 -0.89 9.19 2.21
C GLN A 166 -0.16 9.76 1.00
N GLY A 167 0.91 9.08 0.57
CA GLY A 167 1.66 9.48 -0.63
C GLY A 167 0.82 9.28 -1.89
N SER A 168 1.19 9.99 -2.96
CA SER A 168 0.42 10.06 -4.20
C SER A 168 0.15 8.69 -4.84
N LEU A 169 1.07 7.72 -4.71
CA LEU A 169 0.84 6.33 -5.12
C LEU A 169 -0.30 5.66 -4.32
N SER A 170 -0.31 5.80 -2.99
CA SER A 170 -1.33 5.19 -2.12
C SER A 170 -2.71 5.80 -2.40
N THR A 171 -2.77 7.12 -2.51
CA THR A 171 -3.98 7.89 -2.84
C THR A 171 -4.53 7.49 -4.20
N THR A 172 -3.68 7.49 -5.24
CA THR A 172 -4.10 7.10 -6.60
C THR A 172 -4.55 5.64 -6.66
N SER A 173 -3.83 4.73 -6.00
CA SER A 173 -4.19 3.31 -5.95
C SER A 173 -5.54 3.08 -5.27
N SER A 174 -5.79 3.77 -4.15
CA SER A 174 -7.07 3.70 -3.44
C SER A 174 -8.23 4.14 -4.34
N VAL A 175 -8.10 5.29 -4.99
CA VAL A 175 -9.15 5.83 -5.88
C VAL A 175 -9.40 4.88 -7.05
N VAL A 176 -8.35 4.45 -7.76
CA VAL A 176 -8.51 3.58 -8.94
C VAL A 176 -9.10 2.22 -8.56
N ARG A 177 -8.67 1.63 -7.44
CA ARG A 177 -9.24 0.37 -6.93
C ARG A 177 -10.71 0.53 -6.56
N GLY A 178 -11.06 1.59 -5.84
CA GLY A 178 -12.45 1.87 -5.45
C GLY A 178 -13.36 2.11 -6.63
N VAL A 179 -12.92 2.92 -7.61
CA VAL A 179 -13.67 3.19 -8.85
C VAL A 179 -13.86 1.90 -9.65
N ALA A 180 -12.81 1.09 -9.79
CA ALA A 180 -12.89 -0.18 -10.51
C ALA A 180 -13.87 -1.17 -9.85
N ALA A 181 -13.78 -1.31 -8.51
CA ALA A 181 -14.68 -2.17 -7.75
C ALA A 181 -16.15 -1.71 -7.88
N PHE A 182 -16.40 -0.41 -7.79
CA PHE A 182 -17.75 0.15 -7.97
C PHE A 182 -18.27 0.02 -9.41
N ALA A 183 -17.40 0.23 -10.40
CA ALA A 183 -17.76 0.09 -11.81
C ALA A 183 -18.07 -1.37 -12.19
N ALA A 184 -17.37 -2.34 -11.60
CA ALA A 184 -17.57 -3.76 -11.89
C ALA A 184 -18.98 -4.27 -11.51
N VAL A 185 -19.64 -3.60 -10.58
CA VAL A 185 -20.93 -4.04 -10.00
C VAL A 185 -22.09 -3.13 -10.37
N THR A 186 -21.84 -2.08 -11.18
CA THR A 186 -22.88 -1.13 -11.60
C THR A 186 -23.00 -1.06 -13.12
N SER A 187 -24.23 -1.06 -13.62
CA SER A 187 -24.50 -0.95 -15.05
C SER A 187 -24.25 0.47 -15.58
N GLY A 188 -23.74 0.57 -16.81
CA GLY A 188 -23.48 1.85 -17.49
C GLY A 188 -22.10 2.44 -17.20
N LYS A 189 -21.60 3.26 -18.13
CA LYS A 189 -20.23 3.81 -18.08
C LYS A 189 -20.09 4.93 -17.05
N ILE A 190 -18.94 4.98 -16.39
CA ILE A 190 -18.49 6.20 -15.70
C ILE A 190 -17.86 7.09 -16.77
N ASN A 191 -18.33 8.33 -16.89
CA ASN A 191 -17.93 9.26 -17.96
C ASN A 191 -16.57 9.90 -17.65
N LEU A 192 -15.51 9.10 -17.70
CA LEU A 192 -14.14 9.59 -17.58
C LEU A 192 -13.54 9.84 -18.98
N PRO A 193 -12.83 10.96 -19.19
CA PRO A 193 -12.08 11.21 -20.41
C PRO A 193 -11.03 10.11 -20.70
N GLY A 194 -10.81 9.77 -21.98
CA GLY A 194 -9.88 8.69 -22.34
C GLY A 194 -8.41 9.00 -22.02
N ASP A 195 -8.03 10.28 -22.10
CA ASP A 195 -6.70 10.78 -21.72
C ASP A 195 -6.42 10.64 -20.23
N VAL A 196 -7.45 10.77 -19.37
CA VAL A 196 -7.35 10.51 -17.93
C VAL A 196 -7.00 9.05 -17.65
N ILE A 197 -7.65 8.11 -18.34
CA ILE A 197 -7.35 6.68 -18.20
C ILE A 197 -5.91 6.38 -18.65
N GLN A 198 -5.50 6.96 -19.77
CA GLN A 198 -4.13 6.82 -20.27
C GLN A 198 -3.10 7.43 -19.32
N GLY A 199 -3.39 8.61 -18.75
CA GLY A 199 -2.51 9.28 -17.78
C GLY A 199 -2.34 8.46 -16.50
N LEU A 200 -3.42 7.87 -15.97
CA LEU A 200 -3.34 6.98 -14.81
C LEU A 200 -2.56 5.70 -15.12
N ALA A 201 -2.76 5.12 -16.31
CA ALA A 201 -1.97 3.97 -16.75
C ALA A 201 -0.48 4.31 -16.84
N LYS A 202 -0.14 5.48 -17.42
CA LYS A 202 1.23 6.00 -17.44
C LYS A 202 1.80 6.19 -16.04
N PHE A 203 1.02 6.71 -15.09
CA PHE A 203 1.47 6.85 -13.71
C PHE A 203 1.86 5.50 -13.10
N PHE A 204 0.99 4.49 -13.17
CA PHE A 204 1.30 3.16 -12.63
C PHE A 204 2.45 2.46 -13.36
N LEU A 205 2.57 2.63 -14.68
CA LEU A 205 3.70 2.09 -15.46
C LEU A 205 5.01 2.83 -15.17
N GLY A 206 4.94 4.15 -14.94
CA GLY A 206 6.06 5.04 -14.67
C GLY A 206 6.59 4.96 -13.23
N ILE A 207 5.77 4.49 -12.28
CA ILE A 207 6.22 4.05 -10.95
C ILE A 207 7.22 2.87 -11.06
N GLY A 208 7.39 2.33 -12.27
CA GLY A 208 8.18 1.16 -12.56
C GLY A 208 7.36 -0.04 -12.16
N ILE A 209 6.75 -0.73 -13.13
CA ILE A 209 6.52 -2.16 -12.93
C ILE A 209 7.90 -2.77 -13.10
N PRO A 210 8.51 -3.22 -12.01
CA PRO A 210 9.86 -3.74 -12.10
C PRO A 210 9.76 -5.04 -12.91
N GLY A 211 10.75 -5.30 -13.77
CA GLY A 211 10.64 -6.27 -14.87
C GLY A 211 10.27 -7.68 -14.43
N ASP A 212 10.46 -7.97 -13.15
CA ASP A 212 9.89 -9.10 -12.43
C ASP A 212 9.56 -8.75 -10.95
N ALA A 213 8.97 -9.72 -10.23
CA ALA A 213 8.66 -9.60 -8.80
C ALA A 213 9.90 -9.39 -7.91
N LYS A 214 11.10 -9.66 -8.42
CA LYS A 214 12.39 -9.48 -7.75
C LYS A 214 12.73 -7.98 -7.73
N ASP A 215 12.55 -7.29 -8.84
CA ASP A 215 12.81 -5.86 -8.94
C ASP A 215 11.84 -5.00 -8.08
N PHE A 216 10.65 -5.52 -7.74
CA PHE A 216 9.65 -4.81 -6.92
C PHE A 216 9.88 -4.93 -5.41
N PHE A 217 10.56 -5.98 -4.95
CA PHE A 217 10.71 -6.23 -3.51
C PHE A 217 12.09 -5.99 -2.94
N ASN A 218 13.12 -5.81 -3.77
CA ASN A 218 14.46 -6.16 -3.29
C ASN A 218 15.56 -5.12 -3.45
N GLN A 219 15.28 -3.93 -3.97
CA GLN A 219 16.35 -2.97 -4.21
C GLN A 219 16.64 -2.15 -2.95
N LEU A 220 17.53 -2.67 -2.09
CA LEU A 220 18.27 -1.81 -1.17
C LEU A 220 19.06 -0.81 -2.01
N LYS A 221 18.59 0.44 -2.10
CA LYS A 221 19.29 1.53 -2.78
C LYS A 221 20.01 2.40 -1.75
N VAL A 222 21.30 2.59 -1.96
CA VAL A 222 22.19 3.40 -1.12
C VAL A 222 22.74 4.53 -1.96
N LYS A 223 22.39 5.76 -1.60
CA LYS A 223 23.07 6.96 -2.12
C LYS A 223 24.18 7.35 -1.15
N VAL A 224 25.37 7.59 -1.68
CA VAL A 224 26.53 8.00 -0.90
C VAL A 224 26.94 9.41 -1.31
N ASN A 225 26.93 10.33 -0.35
CA ASN A 225 27.34 11.72 -0.54
C ASN A 225 28.40 12.10 0.51
N THR A 226 29.11 13.20 0.25
CA THR A 226 29.91 13.86 1.29
C THR A 226 29.02 14.48 2.37
N VAL A 227 29.58 14.78 3.54
CA VAL A 227 28.88 15.45 4.66
C VAL A 227 28.29 16.81 4.24
N LEU A 228 28.91 17.47 3.25
CA LEU A 228 28.44 18.75 2.70
C LEU A 228 27.43 18.57 1.56
N GLY A 229 27.05 17.33 1.25
CA GLY A 229 26.01 17.01 0.25
C GLY A 229 26.49 16.98 -1.20
N SER A 230 27.80 17.09 -1.44
CA SER A 230 28.37 16.89 -2.79
C SER A 230 28.46 15.40 -3.14
N ASP A 231 28.62 15.12 -4.43
CA ASP A 231 28.83 13.76 -4.92
C ASP A 231 30.10 13.14 -4.31
N ALA A 232 30.00 11.85 -3.99
CA ALA A 232 31.12 11.09 -3.46
C ALA A 232 32.10 10.70 -4.59
N PRO A 233 33.40 10.56 -4.27
CA PRO A 233 34.37 10.00 -5.22
C PRO A 233 34.03 8.53 -5.56
N PRO A 234 34.63 7.96 -6.62
CA PRO A 234 34.45 6.56 -6.98
C PRO A 234 34.68 5.61 -5.80
N LEU A 235 33.65 4.80 -5.49
CA LEU A 235 33.62 3.94 -4.33
C LEU A 235 32.76 2.69 -4.57
N THR A 236 32.95 1.69 -3.71
CA THR A 236 32.10 0.51 -3.59
C THR A 236 31.39 0.53 -2.26
N VAL A 237 30.11 0.16 -2.27
CA VAL A 237 29.32 -0.10 -1.05
C VAL A 237 29.18 -1.60 -0.87
N LYS A 238 29.55 -2.11 0.32
CA LYS A 238 29.42 -3.52 0.69
C LYS A 238 28.39 -3.66 1.80
N LEU A 239 27.44 -4.58 1.65
CA LEU A 239 26.64 -5.10 2.75
C LEU A 239 27.43 -6.21 3.43
N VAL A 240 28.17 -5.85 4.47
CA VAL A 240 29.06 -6.76 5.21
C VAL A 240 28.27 -7.86 5.90
N ARG A 241 27.18 -7.48 6.60
CA ARG A 241 26.31 -8.42 7.32
C ARG A 241 24.88 -7.90 7.38
N ALA A 242 23.92 -8.83 7.44
CA ALA A 242 22.56 -8.53 7.88
C ALA A 242 22.13 -9.57 8.91
N PHE A 243 21.56 -9.14 10.03
CA PHE A 243 21.05 -10.05 11.06
C PHE A 243 19.70 -9.60 11.58
N SER A 244 18.82 -10.57 11.87
CA SER A 244 17.55 -10.32 12.53
C SER A 244 17.80 -9.99 14.01
N THR A 245 17.17 -8.93 14.50
CA THR A 245 17.28 -8.48 15.89
C THR A 245 16.70 -9.49 16.91
N GLY A 246 15.85 -10.43 16.46
CA GLY A 246 15.24 -11.46 17.31
C GLY A 246 15.93 -12.83 17.27
N ALA A 247 16.88 -13.06 16.36
CA ALA A 247 17.55 -14.35 16.19
C ALA A 247 18.94 -14.36 16.84
N LYS A 248 19.29 -15.45 17.53
CA LYS A 248 20.64 -15.64 18.10
C LYS A 248 21.70 -15.72 16.97
N ASN A 249 22.35 -14.60 16.69
CA ASN A 249 23.67 -14.45 16.05
C ASN A 249 23.96 -15.15 14.69
N SER A 250 22.99 -15.71 13.98
CA SER A 250 23.21 -16.12 12.58
C SER A 250 23.03 -14.92 11.65
N ALA A 251 24.11 -14.47 11.02
CA ALA A 251 23.99 -13.52 9.91
C ALA A 251 23.21 -14.18 8.78
N ILE A 252 22.17 -13.51 8.29
CA ILE A 252 21.32 -13.97 7.19
C ILE A 252 21.97 -13.61 5.85
N ILE A 253 22.87 -12.62 5.86
CA ILE A 253 23.72 -12.24 4.74
C ILE A 253 25.15 -12.18 5.24
N GLU A 254 26.04 -12.87 4.53
CA GLU A 254 27.49 -12.72 4.65
C GLU A 254 28.00 -11.99 3.41
N SER A 255 28.55 -10.79 3.62
CA SER A 255 29.32 -9.94 2.70
C SER A 255 28.90 -9.98 1.22
N LYS A 256 28.12 -8.98 0.79
CA LYS A 256 27.76 -8.79 -0.62
C LYS A 256 28.03 -7.36 -1.08
N GLU A 257 28.66 -7.22 -2.25
CA GLU A 257 28.87 -5.90 -2.87
C GLU A 257 27.59 -5.44 -3.58
N LEU A 258 27.28 -4.15 -3.47
CA LEU A 258 26.15 -3.54 -4.18
C LEU A 258 26.58 -3.15 -5.60
N GLN A 259 25.69 -3.34 -6.56
CA GLN A 259 25.88 -2.87 -7.93
C GLN A 259 25.76 -1.35 -7.98
N TYR A 260 26.44 -0.71 -8.93
CA TYR A 260 26.36 0.74 -9.12
C TYR A 260 25.65 1.05 -10.43
N ASP A 261 24.60 1.85 -10.36
CA ASP A 261 23.91 2.38 -11.54
C ASP A 261 24.47 3.77 -11.89
N GLN A 262 25.06 3.86 -13.08
CA GLN A 262 25.67 5.10 -13.57
C GLN A 262 24.63 6.17 -13.92
N GLU A 263 23.40 5.80 -14.27
CA GLU A 263 22.36 6.77 -14.64
C GLU A 263 21.77 7.45 -13.40
N SER A 264 21.49 6.69 -12.33
CA SER A 264 20.91 7.23 -11.10
C SER A 264 21.94 7.68 -10.05
N GLY A 265 23.20 7.26 -10.17
CA GLY A 265 24.24 7.49 -9.16
C GLY A 265 23.97 6.76 -7.84
N LEU A 266 23.25 5.64 -7.89
CA LEU A 266 22.85 4.85 -6.73
C LEU A 266 23.55 3.49 -6.72
N HIS A 267 23.90 3.04 -5.52
CA HIS A 267 24.29 1.65 -5.29
C HIS A 267 23.04 0.83 -4.99
N PHE A 268 22.85 -0.32 -5.60
CA PHE A 268 21.68 -1.16 -5.41
C PHE A 268 22.01 -2.63 -5.21
N LEU A 269 21.08 -3.34 -4.56
CA LEU A 269 21.12 -4.79 -4.44
C LEU A 269 19.95 -5.37 -5.24
N ASP A 270 20.21 -6.13 -6.30
CA ASP A 270 19.16 -6.63 -7.21
C ASP A 270 18.22 -7.64 -6.53
N THR A 271 18.59 -8.17 -5.36
CA THR A 271 17.86 -9.25 -4.69
C THR A 271 18.16 -9.29 -3.19
N LEU A 272 17.18 -8.95 -2.35
CA LEU A 272 17.09 -9.39 -0.97
C LEU A 272 16.69 -10.86 -1.01
N LEU A 273 17.51 -11.67 -0.37
CA LEU A 273 17.56 -13.11 -0.56
C LEU A 273 16.28 -13.79 -0.06
N GLU A 274 16.02 -14.98 -0.61
CA GLU A 274 14.86 -15.86 -0.35
C GLU A 274 14.64 -16.22 1.14
N ASN A 275 15.56 -15.85 2.02
CA ASN A 275 15.59 -16.18 3.45
C ASN A 275 15.29 -14.97 4.37
N VAL A 276 14.85 -13.84 3.82
CA VAL A 276 14.43 -12.67 4.62
C VAL A 276 12.93 -12.75 4.87
N ASP A 277 12.55 -12.96 6.13
CA ASP A 277 11.14 -12.98 6.57
C ASP A 277 10.73 -11.60 7.16
N VAL A 278 9.44 -11.40 7.40
CA VAL A 278 8.90 -10.23 8.11
C VAL A 278 9.56 -10.09 9.48
N GLY A 279 10.10 -8.91 9.77
CA GLY A 279 10.83 -8.68 11.02
C GLY A 279 11.74 -7.45 11.00
N THR A 280 12.47 -7.26 12.10
CA THR A 280 13.43 -6.16 12.26
C THR A 280 14.85 -6.67 12.08
N TYR A 281 15.60 -6.04 11.19
CA TYR A 281 16.95 -6.40 10.79
C TYR A 281 17.91 -5.24 11.03
N VAL A 282 19.20 -5.55 11.21
CA VAL A 282 20.27 -4.56 11.18
C VAL A 282 21.19 -4.91 10.02
N PHE A 283 21.31 -3.97 9.08
CA PHE A 283 22.19 -4.05 7.93
C PHE A 283 23.48 -3.32 8.26
N VAL A 284 24.61 -3.98 8.07
CA VAL A 284 25.95 -3.43 8.31
C VAL A 284 26.58 -3.16 6.96
N LEU A 285 26.68 -1.89 6.60
CA LEU A 285 27.24 -1.41 5.35
C LEU A 285 28.66 -0.90 5.55
N GLU A 286 29.51 -1.07 4.57
CA GLU A 286 30.88 -0.56 4.55
C GLU A 286 31.15 0.12 3.21
N ILE A 287 31.85 1.25 3.26
CA ILE A 287 32.20 2.04 2.09
C ILE A 287 33.70 1.88 1.86
N VAL A 288 34.07 1.45 0.65
CA VAL A 288 35.46 1.25 0.24
C VAL A 288 35.75 2.19 -0.94
N LEU A 289 36.69 3.11 -0.75
CA LEU A 289 37.14 4.01 -1.81
C LEU A 289 37.97 3.21 -2.84
N HIS A 290 37.81 3.52 -4.13
CA HIS A 290 38.53 2.80 -5.19
C HIS A 290 40.01 3.18 -5.27
N ASP A 291 40.35 4.41 -4.90
CA ASP A 291 41.70 4.96 -5.01
C ASP A 291 42.29 5.23 -3.63
N SER A 292 43.46 4.65 -3.35
CA SER A 292 44.21 4.86 -2.11
C SER A 292 44.65 6.32 -1.90
N GLU A 293 44.75 7.13 -2.95
CA GLU A 293 45.01 8.57 -2.82
C GLU A 293 43.77 9.32 -2.31
N SER A 294 42.56 8.79 -2.52
CA SER A 294 41.32 9.35 -1.98
C SER A 294 41.23 9.22 -0.45
N ASP A 295 41.92 8.25 0.15
CA ASP A 295 41.99 8.08 1.62
C ASP A 295 42.70 9.26 2.32
N LYS A 296 43.48 10.06 1.58
CA LYS A 296 44.13 11.27 2.11
C LYS A 296 43.17 12.46 2.24
N VAL A 297 42.09 12.46 1.47
CA VAL A 297 41.13 13.58 1.35
C VAL A 297 39.78 13.23 1.99
N TYR A 298 39.37 11.96 1.90
CA TYR A 298 38.08 11.47 2.35
C TYR A 298 38.25 10.43 3.45
N ALA A 299 37.38 10.49 4.46
CA ALA A 299 37.27 9.47 5.50
C ALA A 299 35.91 8.78 5.41
N THR A 300 35.91 7.47 5.28
CA THR A 300 34.71 6.64 5.38
C THR A 300 34.42 6.36 6.86
N GLY A 301 33.14 6.37 7.25
CA GLY A 301 32.71 6.27 8.65
C GLY A 301 32.84 4.87 9.28
N GLY A 302 33.66 3.97 8.71
CA GLY A 302 33.70 2.56 9.11
C GLY A 302 32.43 1.80 8.75
N GLN A 303 32.00 0.89 9.63
CA GLN A 303 30.77 0.11 9.45
C GLN A 303 29.54 0.93 9.88
N ILE A 304 28.58 1.06 8.97
CA ILE A 304 27.32 1.79 9.15
C ILE A 304 26.22 0.79 9.47
N HIS A 305 25.59 0.94 10.63
CA HIS A 305 24.49 0.07 11.08
C HIS A 305 23.14 0.74 10.79
N VAL A 306 22.35 0.13 9.92
CA VAL A 306 21.04 0.64 9.51
C VAL A 306 19.94 -0.33 9.97
N PRO A 307 19.02 0.08 10.84
CA PRO A 307 17.85 -0.72 11.16
C PRO A 307 16.89 -0.75 9.97
N ILE A 308 16.44 -1.94 9.59
CA ILE A 308 15.49 -2.17 8.49
C ILE A 308 14.30 -2.95 9.03
N TYR A 309 13.10 -2.50 8.72
CA TYR A 309 11.85 -3.16 9.08
C TYR A 309 11.23 -3.77 7.83
N VAL A 310 11.19 -5.09 7.77
CA VAL A 310 10.53 -5.84 6.71
C VAL A 310 9.11 -6.13 7.17
N THR A 311 8.12 -5.55 6.52
CA THR A 311 6.71 -5.62 6.94
C THR A 311 5.87 -6.61 6.11
N GLY A 312 6.44 -7.21 5.06
CA GLY A 312 5.76 -8.19 4.22
C GLY A 312 6.65 -8.74 3.10
N VAL A 313 6.31 -9.94 2.63
CA VAL A 313 6.86 -10.55 1.41
C VAL A 313 5.68 -10.79 0.47
N ILE A 314 5.70 -10.25 -0.75
CA ILE A 314 4.62 -10.49 -1.73
C ILE A 314 5.10 -11.50 -2.76
N LYS A 315 4.30 -12.55 -2.92
CA LYS A 315 4.52 -13.62 -3.90
C LYS A 315 3.52 -13.45 -5.04
N VAL A 316 4.00 -13.26 -6.27
CA VAL A 316 3.14 -13.16 -7.45
C VAL A 316 2.91 -14.56 -8.04
N GLY A 317 1.68 -15.03 -8.02
CA GLY A 317 1.24 -16.24 -8.71
C GLY A 317 -0.05 -15.96 -9.48
N SER A 318 0.01 -16.09 -10.81
CA SER A 318 -1.13 -16.06 -11.75
C SER A 318 -2.22 -14.98 -11.45
N ALA A 319 -1.97 -13.77 -11.95
CA ALA A 319 -2.97 -12.75 -12.29
C ALA A 319 -3.88 -12.19 -11.18
N GLU A 320 -3.37 -12.01 -9.95
CA GLU A 320 -3.89 -11.01 -9.02
C GLU A 320 -2.73 -10.17 -8.48
N ILE A 321 -2.70 -8.87 -8.81
CA ILE A 321 -1.80 -7.91 -8.18
C ILE A 321 -2.53 -7.33 -6.97
N ALA A 322 -2.33 -7.94 -5.80
CA ALA A 322 -2.69 -7.32 -4.54
C ALA A 322 -1.61 -6.31 -4.16
N VAL A 323 -1.81 -5.03 -4.49
CA VAL A 323 -0.90 -3.95 -4.06
C VAL A 323 -1.08 -3.72 -2.55
N LEU A 324 -0.07 -4.08 -1.78
CA LEU A 324 0.16 -3.59 -0.42
C LEU A 324 1.32 -2.60 -0.52
N VAL A 325 1.08 -1.33 -0.20
CA VAL A 325 2.10 -0.26 -0.30
C VAL A 325 3.06 -0.38 0.89
N PRO A 326 4.37 -0.63 0.68
CA PRO A 326 5.36 -0.46 1.73
C PRO A 326 5.74 1.02 1.86
N THR A 327 5.72 1.56 3.08
CA THR A 327 6.34 2.85 3.37
C THR A 327 7.84 2.64 3.56
N LEU A 328 8.63 2.92 2.52
CA LEU A 328 10.10 2.89 2.59
C LEU A 328 10.63 4.28 2.22
N ARG A 329 11.15 5.00 3.21
CA ARG A 329 12.10 6.10 3.03
C ARG A 329 13.33 5.77 3.86
N LEU A 330 14.45 5.50 3.21
CA LEU A 330 15.77 5.51 3.85
C LEU A 330 16.55 6.69 3.32
N THR A 331 17.04 7.54 4.23
CA THR A 331 17.90 8.67 3.92
C THR A 331 19.18 8.59 4.76
N TYR A 332 20.32 8.71 4.08
CA TYR A 332 21.70 9.01 4.55
C TYR A 332 22.66 7.86 4.92
N GLY A 333 23.68 7.67 4.05
CA GLY A 333 25.07 7.45 4.48
C GLY A 333 25.87 8.76 4.29
N ARG A 334 26.81 9.08 5.19
CA ARG A 334 27.61 10.33 5.16
C ARG A 334 29.12 10.02 5.13
N ILE A 335 29.85 10.63 4.20
CA ILE A 335 31.33 10.61 4.13
C ILE A 335 31.92 11.92 4.69
N ILE A 336 32.85 11.83 5.64
CA ILE A 336 33.49 13.01 6.25
C ILE A 336 34.68 13.45 5.39
N VAL A 337 34.72 14.73 5.00
CA VAL A 337 35.86 15.34 4.30
C VAL A 337 36.89 15.77 5.36
N ARG A 338 38.16 15.37 5.20
CA ARG A 338 39.25 15.92 6.01
C ARG A 338 39.77 17.19 5.35
N ASN A 339 39.63 18.33 6.02
CA ASN A 339 40.40 19.51 5.64
C ASN A 339 41.84 19.34 6.16
N LEU A 340 42.82 19.47 5.26
CA LEU A 340 44.18 19.85 5.60
C LEU A 340 44.30 21.37 5.51
#